data_AF-A1AZ03-F1
#
_entry.id   AF-A1AZ03-F1
#
_cell.length_a   1.000
_cell.length_b   1.000
_cell.length_c   1.000
_cell.angle_alpha   90.00
_cell.angle_beta   90.00
_cell.angle_gamma   90.00
#
_symmetry.space_group_name_H-M   'P 1'
#
loop_
_entity.id
_entity.type
_entity.pdbx_description
1 polymer ?
#
loop_
_entity_poly.entity_id
_entity_poly.type
_entity_poly.pdbx_seq_one_letter_code
_entity_poly.pdbx_strand_id
1 'polypeptide(L)' 'MTPEAFARWLAEMKAAGLAKSDRDAAALLGVSANSIVSMKRSGVTGATAERTALACQALLDGLKPYQ' A
#
# COMPACT_ATOMS: atom_id res chain seq x y z
N MET A 1 5.11 -4.25 7.90
CA MET A 1 3.70 -3.82 7.96
C MET A 1 2.85 -5.06 8.18
N THR A 2 2.02 -5.08 9.23
CA THR A 2 1.11 -6.21 9.48
C THR A 2 0.00 -6.28 8.42
N PRO A 3 -0.60 -7.45 8.17
CA PRO A 3 -1.71 -7.57 7.21
C PRO A 3 -2.90 -6.69 7.60
N GLU A 4 -3.18 -6.54 8.90
CA GLU A 4 -4.24 -5.67 9.42
C GLU A 4 -3.97 -4.19 9.12
N ALA A 5 -2.72 -3.73 9.33
CA ALA A 5 -2.32 -2.38 8.98
C ALA A 5 -2.45 -2.13 7.46
N PHE A 6 -2.10 -3.12 6.63
CA PHE A 6 -2.22 -3.01 5.18
C PHE A 6 -3.67 -2.93 4.71
N ALA A 7 -4.55 -3.74 5.31
CA ALA A 7 -5.98 -3.66 5.04
C ALA A 7 -6.58 -2.31 5.46
N ARG A 8 -6.15 -1.76 6.60
CA ARG A 8 -6.55 -0.42 7.05
C ARG A 8 -6.08 0.66 6.09
N TRP A 9 -4.82 0.64 5.68
CA TRP A 9 -4.31 1.58 4.67
C TRP A 9 -5.10 1.53 3.35
N LEU A 10 -5.45 0.33 2.86
CA LEU A 10 -6.28 0.19 1.66
C LEU A 10 -7.68 0.79 1.85
N ALA A 11 -8.26 0.68 3.04
CA ALA A 11 -9.55 1.31 3.35
C ALA A 11 -9.41 2.83 3.39
N GLU A 12 -8.34 3.36 3.99
CA GLU A 12 -8.06 4.80 4.04
C GLU A 12 -7.80 5.39 2.65
N MET A 13 -7.06 4.71 1.79
CA MET A 13 -6.86 5.10 0.39
C MET A 13 -8.18 5.20 -0.38
N LYS A 14 -9.10 4.26 -0.16
CA LYS A 14 -10.44 4.27 -0.78
C LYS A 14 -11.31 5.39 -0.22
N ALA A 15 -11.27 5.60 1.10
CA ALA A 15 -12.00 6.67 1.77
C ALA A 15 -11.51 8.06 1.36
N ALA A 16 -10.20 8.23 1.16
CA ALA A 16 -9.58 9.45 0.66
C ALA A 16 -9.82 9.67 -0.85
N GLY A 17 -10.41 8.71 -1.56
CA GLY A 17 -10.64 8.78 -3.01
C GLY A 17 -9.36 8.64 -3.85
N LEU A 18 -8.24 8.23 -3.23
CA LEU A 18 -6.94 8.08 -3.88
C LEU A 18 -6.86 6.78 -4.71
N ALA A 19 -7.55 5.72 -4.27
CA ALA A 19 -7.64 4.47 -5.02
C ALA A 19 -9.07 3.96 -5.11
N LYS A 20 -9.50 3.56 -6.31
CA LYS A 20 -10.84 2.97 -6.52
C LYS A 20 -10.88 1.47 -6.25
N SER A 21 -9.75 0.80 -6.44
CA SER A 21 -9.63 -0.66 -6.39
C SER A 21 -8.26 -1.06 -5.84
N ASP A 22 -8.13 -2.29 -5.35
CA ASP A 22 -6.85 -2.80 -4.87
C ASP A 22 -5.79 -2.84 -6.00
N ARG A 23 -6.24 -3.03 -7.26
CA ARG A 23 -5.39 -2.91 -8.46
C ARG A 23 -4.85 -1.49 -8.66
N ASP A 24 -5.66 -0.49 -8.34
CA ASP A 24 -5.32 0.92 -8.49
C ASP A 24 -4.30 1.33 -7.42
N ALA A 25 -4.53 0.90 -6.18
CA ALA A 25 -3.55 1.02 -5.09
C ALA A 25 -2.22 0.31 -5.41
N ALA A 26 -2.27 -0.86 -6.06
CA ALA A 26 -1.08 -1.57 -6.51
C ALA A 26 -0.30 -0.78 -7.58
N ALA A 27 -1.01 -0.17 -8.53
CA ALA A 27 -0.41 0.69 -9.55
C ALA A 27 0.26 1.93 -8.94
N LEU A 28 -0.38 2.57 -7.96
CA LEU A 28 0.19 3.70 -7.22
C LEU A 28 1.45 3.33 -6.44
N LEU A 29 1.46 2.13 -5.84
CA LEU A 29 2.63 1.61 -5.13
C LEU A 29 3.71 1.06 -6.08
N GLY A 30 3.43 0.96 -7.38
CA GLY A 30 4.35 0.40 -8.38
C GLY A 30 4.55 -1.11 -8.26
N VAL A 31 3.60 -1.83 -7.68
CA VAL A 31 3.67 -3.29 -7.48
C VAL A 31 2.62 -4.03 -8.29
N SER A 32 2.84 -5.32 -8.53
CA SER A 32 1.85 -6.17 -9.19
C SER A 32 0.63 -6.43 -8.30
N ALA A 33 -0.55 -6.63 -8.90
CA ALA A 33 -1.77 -6.94 -8.15
C ALA A 33 -1.64 -8.20 -7.28
N ASN A 34 -0.91 -9.23 -7.76
CA ASN A 34 -0.62 -10.43 -6.97
C ASN A 34 0.19 -10.13 -5.70
N SER A 35 1.12 -9.16 -5.76
CA SER A 35 1.87 -8.73 -4.58
C SER A 35 0.94 -8.10 -3.55
N ILE A 36 0.00 -7.25 -3.97
CA ILE A 36 -1.01 -6.68 -3.05
C ILE A 36 -1.86 -7.77 -2.39
N VAL A 37 -2.30 -8.79 -3.13
CA VAL A 37 -3.07 -9.90 -2.56
C VAL A 37 -2.24 -10.68 -1.54
N SER A 38 -0.97 -10.94 -1.84
CA SER A 38 -0.03 -11.58 -0.92
C SER A 38 0.21 -10.73 0.34
N MET A 39 0.43 -9.42 0.19
CA MET A 39 0.65 -8.48 1.28
C MET A 39 -0.58 -8.33 2.18
N LYS A 40 -1.79 -8.39 1.62
CA LYS A 40 -3.04 -8.39 2.39
C LYS A 40 -3.21 -9.67 3.21
N ARG A 41 -2.76 -10.82 2.70
CA ARG A 41 -2.89 -12.12 3.40
C ARG A 41 -1.81 -12.32 4.45
N SER A 42 -0.56 -12.01 4.12
CA SER A 42 0.62 -12.39 4.92
C SER A 42 1.33 -11.21 5.57
N GLY A 43 0.96 -9.97 5.21
CA GLY A 43 1.71 -8.77 5.58
C GLY A 43 3.01 -8.62 4.80
N VAL A 44 3.81 -7.63 5.20
CA VAL A 44 5.17 -7.41 4.68
C VAL A 44 6.16 -7.57 5.83
N THR A 45 7.11 -8.49 5.66
CA THR A 45 8.14 -8.86 6.66
C THR A 45 9.55 -8.45 6.19
N GLY A 46 10.50 -8.33 7.14
CA GLY A 46 11.91 -8.00 6.86
C GLY A 46 12.18 -6.53 6.53
N ALA A 47 13.33 -6.23 5.93
CA ALA A 47 13.75 -4.86 5.58
C ALA A 47 12.82 -4.15 4.56
N THR A 48 12.00 -4.92 3.83
CA THR A 48 10.96 -4.40 2.95
C THR A 48 9.71 -3.95 3.70
N ALA A 49 9.49 -4.43 4.93
CA ALA A 49 8.33 -4.09 5.76
C ALA A 49 8.24 -2.60 6.07
N GLU A 50 9.38 -1.98 6.42
CA GLU A 50 9.47 -0.56 6.74
C GLU A 50 9.40 0.30 5.48
N ARG A 51 10.07 -0.11 4.40
CA ARG A 51 10.00 0.57 3.10
C ARG A 51 8.58 0.63 2.55
N THR A 52 7.84 -0.48 2.62
CA THR A 52 6.44 -0.52 2.19
C THR A 52 5.54 0.32 3.10
N ALA A 53 5.74 0.27 4.43
CA ALA A 53 4.97 1.11 5.34
C ALA A 53 5.17 2.60 5.04
N LEU A 54 6.42 3.01 4.79
CA LEU A 54 6.75 4.39 4.45
C LEU A 54 6.17 4.80 3.09
N ALA A 55 6.21 3.93 2.09
CA ALA A 55 5.60 4.19 0.77
C ALA A 55 4.07 4.29 0.86
N CYS A 56 3.42 3.42 1.64
CA CYS A 56 1.98 3.49 1.90
C CYS A 56 1.60 4.81 2.58
N GLN A 57 2.33 5.21 3.63
CA GLN A 57 2.13 6.48 4.31
C GLN A 57 2.31 7.66 3.35
N ALA A 58 3.40 7.67 2.58
CA ALA A 58 3.68 8.72 1.61
C ALA A 58 2.55 8.87 0.57
N LEU A 59 2.02 7.75 0.06
CA LEU A 59 0.89 7.77 -0.87
C LEU A 59 -0.39 8.33 -0.23
N LEU A 60 -0.65 8.01 1.04
CA LEU A 60 -1.83 8.51 1.76
C LEU A 60 -1.74 10.03 1.98
N ASP A 61 -0.55 10.54 2.29
CA ASP A 61 -0.25 11.97 2.41
C ASP A 61 -0.14 12.67 1.03
N GLY A 62 -0.32 11.94 -0.08
CA GLY A 62 -0.25 12.49 -1.44
C GLY A 62 1.16 12.88 -1.90
N LEU A 63 2.19 12.38 -1.21
CA LEU A 63 3.58 12.60 -1.57
C LEU A 63 3.91 11.82 -2.84
N LYS A 64 4.52 12.52 -3.80
CA LYS A 64 4.99 11.92 -5.05
C LYS A 64 6.37 11.28 -4.84
N PRO A 65 6.68 10.20 -5.58
CA PRO A 65 8.03 9.63 -5.56
C PRO A 65 9.06 10.68 -5.97
N TYR A 66 10.19 10.70 -5.27
CA TYR A 66 11.34 11.56 -5.60
C TYR A 66 11.93 11.10 -6.95
N GLN A 67 12.16 12.05 -7.84
CA GLN A 67 12.67 11.84 -9.21
C GLN A 67 14.07 12.42 -9.33
#